data_AF-A0A2V9AX28-F1
#
_entry.id   AF-A0A2V9AX28-F1
#
_cell.length_a   1.000
_cell.length_b   1.000
_cell.length_c   1.000
_cell.angle_alpha   90.00
_cell.angle_beta   90.00
_cell.angle_gamma   90.00
#
_symmetry.space_group_name_H-M   'P 1'
#
loop_
_entity.id
_entity.type
_entity.pdbx_description
1 polymer ?
#
loop_
_entity_poly.entity_id
_entity_poly.type
_entity_poly.pdbx_seq_one_letter_code
_entity_poly.pdbx_strand_id
1 'polypeptide(L)' 'MKKSIGDNMIPKDWTFERGLELVKKAGYDGIELWLGEVPWFQMSTTDAQVCELLLCLAKTLVLSSDPEFIH' A
#
# COMPACT_ATOMS: atom_id res chain seq x y z
N MET A 1 1.50 18.36 4.86
CA MET A 1 0.60 17.52 4.05
C MET A 1 1.20 16.13 4.00
N LYS A 2 0.42 15.09 4.29
CA LYS A 2 0.87 13.71 4.08
C LYS A 2 0.92 13.46 2.57
N LYS A 3 1.98 12.79 2.10
CA LYS A 3 2.16 12.45 0.68
C LYS A 3 1.98 10.94 0.50
N SER A 4 1.14 10.58 -0.44
CA SER A 4 0.90 9.20 -0.84
C SER A 4 1.44 8.94 -2.25
N ILE A 5 1.68 7.67 -2.58
CA ILE A 5 2.05 7.21 -3.91
C ILE A 5 1.26 5.95 -4.25
N GLY A 6 0.92 5.76 -5.52
CA GLY A 6 0.27 4.53 -5.98
C GLY A 6 1.21 3.32 -5.91
N ASP A 7 0.64 2.17 -5.60
CA ASP A 7 1.34 0.89 -5.55
C ASP A 7 1.79 0.38 -6.93
N ASN A 8 1.21 0.92 -8.00
CA ASN A 8 1.67 0.75 -9.38
C ASN A 8 3.13 1.16 -9.62
N MET A 9 3.72 1.94 -8.71
CA MET A 9 5.13 2.34 -8.76
C MET A 9 6.09 1.25 -8.22
N ILE A 10 5.57 0.22 -7.54
CA ILE A 10 6.36 -0.92 -7.08
C ILE A 10 6.52 -1.90 -8.26
N PRO A 11 7.76 -2.27 -8.63
CA PRO A 11 8.00 -3.28 -9.67
C PRO A 11 7.30 -4.60 -9.34
N LYS A 12 6.66 -5.22 -10.34
CA LYS A 12 5.86 -6.45 -10.15
C LYS A 12 6.69 -7.66 -9.72
N ASP A 13 8.00 -7.63 -9.95
CA ASP A 13 8.97 -8.64 -9.51
C ASP A 13 9.47 -8.42 -8.07
N TRP A 14 9.05 -7.34 -7.42
CA TRP A 14 9.39 -7.06 -6.02
C TRP A 14 8.33 -7.60 -5.07
N THR A 15 8.78 -7.93 -3.86
CA THR A 15 7.86 -8.14 -2.74
C THR A 15 7.26 -6.81 -2.31
N PHE A 16 6.05 -6.88 -1.76
CA PHE A 16 5.35 -5.69 -1.29
C PHE A 16 6.14 -4.95 -0.21
N GLU A 17 6.74 -5.67 0.74
CA GLU A 17 7.56 -5.12 1.83
C GLU A 17 8.76 -4.32 1.31
N ARG A 18 9.44 -4.86 0.28
CA ARG A 18 10.58 -4.17 -0.35
C ARG A 18 10.12 -2.88 -1.03
N GLY A 19 8.95 -2.89 -1.66
CA GLY A 19 8.32 -1.69 -2.19
C GLY A 19 8.02 -0.66 -1.11
N LEU A 20 7.43 -1.07 0.02
CA LEU A 20 7.13 -0.17 1.14
C LEU A 20 8.39 0.47 1.75
N GLU A 21 9.49 -0.27 1.85
CA GLU A 21 10.76 0.32 2.28
C GLU A 21 11.24 1.45 1.35
N LEU A 22 11.07 1.28 0.03
CA LEU A 22 11.42 2.31 -0.94
C LEU A 22 10.50 3.53 -0.80
N VAL A 23 9.19 3.33 -0.66
CA VAL A 23 8.20 4.40 -0.43
C VAL A 23 8.59 5.23 0.79
N LYS A 24 8.95 4.57 1.89
CA LYS A 24 9.44 5.22 3.11
C LYS A 24 10.74 6.00 2.87
N LYS A 25 11.72 5.38 2.19
CA LYS A 25 13.01 6.01 1.87
C LYS A 25 12.86 7.22 0.94
N ALA A 26 11.86 7.20 0.07
CA ALA A 26 11.51 8.29 -0.84
C ALA A 26 10.76 9.45 -0.14
N GLY A 27 10.44 9.31 1.16
CA GLY A 27 9.82 10.37 1.96
C GLY A 27 8.30 10.48 1.79
N TYR A 28 7.65 9.42 1.33
CA TYR A 28 6.19 9.33 1.33
C TYR A 28 5.68 8.81 2.68
N ASP A 29 4.52 9.32 3.09
CA ASP A 29 3.87 8.98 4.35
C ASP A 29 2.96 7.75 4.20
N GLY A 30 2.43 7.52 2.99
CA GLY A 30 1.48 6.47 2.71
C GLY A 30 1.60 5.89 1.29
N ILE A 31 0.84 4.84 1.05
CA ILE A 31 0.69 4.18 -0.25
C ILE A 31 -0.80 3.98 -0.54
N GLU A 32 -1.19 4.17 -1.78
CA GLU A 32 -2.54 3.91 -2.28
C GLU A 32 -2.56 2.55 -2.97
N LEU A 33 -3.43 1.64 -2.52
CA LEU A 33 -3.57 0.31 -3.09
C LEU A 33 -4.66 0.28 -4.16
N TRP A 34 -4.30 -0.09 -5.39
CA TRP A 34 -5.25 -0.18 -6.49
C TRP A 34 -5.73 -1.62 -6.69
N LEU A 35 -7.03 -1.82 -6.46
CA LEU A 35 -7.66 -3.13 -6.51
C LEU A 35 -7.53 -3.76 -7.91
N GLY A 36 -6.83 -4.89 -7.99
CA GLY A 36 -6.73 -5.69 -9.22
C GLY A 36 -5.49 -5.41 -10.10
N GLU A 37 -4.79 -4.29 -9.91
CA GLU A 37 -3.62 -3.92 -10.74
C GLU A 37 -2.35 -4.76 -10.43
N VAL A 38 -2.19 -5.12 -9.16
CA VAL A 38 -0.96 -5.68 -8.59
C VAL A 38 -1.26 -6.78 -7.56
N PRO A 39 -0.37 -7.77 -7.38
CA PRO A 39 -0.74 -9.06 -6.78
C PRO A 39 -1.12 -9.03 -5.30
N TRP A 40 -0.79 -7.96 -4.56
CA TRP A 40 -1.06 -7.87 -3.13
C TRP A 40 -2.51 -7.48 -2.80
N PHE A 41 -3.24 -6.77 -3.66
CA PHE A 41 -4.63 -6.37 -3.40
C PHE A 41 -5.54 -6.67 -4.61
N GLN A 42 -6.35 -7.72 -4.47
CA GLN A 42 -7.14 -8.33 -5.55
C GLN A 42 -8.59 -8.52 -5.11
N MET A 43 -9.51 -8.68 -6.08
CA MET A 43 -10.93 -8.96 -5.78
C MET A 43 -11.14 -10.25 -4.99
N SER A 44 -10.20 -11.19 -5.09
CA SER A 44 -10.20 -12.46 -4.34
C SER A 44 -9.51 -12.38 -2.98
N THR A 45 -8.96 -11.22 -2.60
CA THR A 45 -8.31 -11.03 -1.30
C THR A 45 -9.35 -11.14 -0.20
N THR A 46 -9.13 -12.08 0.73
CA THR A 46 -10.01 -12.33 1.87
C THR A 46 -9.86 -11.25 2.96
N ASP A 47 -10.84 -11.11 3.83
CA ASP A 47 -10.79 -10.18 4.98
C ASP A 47 -9.55 -10.41 5.87
N ALA A 48 -9.13 -11.68 6.03
CA ALA A 48 -7.93 -12.03 6.77
C ALA A 48 -6.66 -11.49 6.09
N GLN A 49 -6.58 -11.62 4.76
CA GLN A 49 -5.47 -11.07 3.98
C GLN A 49 -5.49 -9.53 3.96
N VAL A 50 -6.67 -8.90 3.96
CA VAL A 50 -6.79 -7.44 4.15
C VAL A 50 -6.23 -7.02 5.51
N CYS A 51 -6.57 -7.75 6.59
CA CYS A 51 -6.00 -7.49 7.91
C CYS A 51 -4.47 -7.63 7.91
N GLU A 52 -3.91 -8.65 7.26
CA GLU A 52 -2.47 -8.84 7.13
C GLU A 52 -1.80 -7.69 6.37
N LEU A 53 -2.40 -7.21 5.27
CA LEU A 53 -1.92 -6.05 4.52
C LEU A 53 -1.91 -4.79 5.39
N LEU A 54 -2.99 -4.53 6.12
CA LEU A 54 -3.08 -3.38 7.03
C LEU A 54 -2.03 -3.47 8.15
N LEU A 55 -1.79 -4.66 8.70
CA LEU A 55 -0.73 -4.87 9.70
C LEU A 55 0.67 -4.66 9.09
N CYS A 56 0.92 -5.10 7.86
CA CYS A 56 2.18 -4.88 7.16
C CYS A 56 2.43 -3.39 6.91
N LEU A 57 1.39 -2.68 6.46
CA LEU A 57 1.42 -1.23 6.26
C LEU A 57 1.71 -0.51 7.57
N ALA A 58 0.96 -0.78 8.65
CA ALA A 58 1.14 -0.13 9.94
C ALA A 58 2.54 -0.33 10.56
N LYS A 59 3.21 -1.45 10.25
CA LYS A 59 4.61 -1.70 10.67
C LYS A 59 5.61 -0.83 9.94
N THR A 60 5.30 -0.38 8.73
CA THR A 60 6.27 0.22 7.80
C THR A 60 6.01 1.71 7.56
N LEU A 61 4.75 2.06 7.29
CA LEU A 61 4.22 3.38 6.98
C LEU A 61 3.07 3.73 7.95
N VAL A 62 2.87 5.01 8.26
CA VAL A 62 1.68 5.41 9.02
C VAL A 62 0.51 5.38 8.05
N LEU A 63 -0.40 4.41 8.20
CA LEU A 63 -1.64 4.35 7.40
C LEU A 63 -2.33 5.71 7.41
N SER A 64 -2.45 6.33 6.23
CA SER A 64 -3.27 7.53 6.05
C SER A 64 -4.70 7.09 5.83
N SER A 65 -5.50 7.12 6.89
CA SER A 65 -6.94 6.80 6.87
C SER A 65 -7.77 7.97 6.32
N ASP A 66 -7.32 8.67 5.27
CA ASP A 66 -8.08 9.81 4.72
C ASP A 66 -9.22 9.29 3.84
N PRO A 67 -10.50 9.53 4.22
CA PRO A 67 -11.66 9.07 3.47
C PRO A 67 -11.96 9.90 2.21
N GLU A 68 -11.18 10.94 1.90
CA GLU A 68 -11.46 11.87 0.80
C GLU A 68 -10.94 11.42 -0.59
N PHE A 69 -10.35 10.22 -0.71
CA PHE A 69 -9.75 9.75 -1.97
C PHE A 69 -10.65 8.83 -2.82
N ILE A 70 -11.95 8.76 -2.53
CA ILE A 70 -12.94 8.13 -3.42
C ILE A 70 -13.77 9.23 -4.08
N HIS A 71 -13.26 9.84 -5.14
CA HIS A 71 -14.03 10.66 -6.09
C HIS A 71 -13.47 10.54 -7.50
#